data_AF-N8W919-F1
#
_entry.id   AF-N8W919-F1
#
_cell.length_a   1.000
_cell.length_b   1.000
_cell.length_c   1.000
_cell.angle_alpha   90.00
_cell.angle_beta   90.00
_cell.angle_gamma   90.00
#
_symmetry.space_group_name_H-M   'P 1'
#
loop_
_entity.id
_entity.type
_entity.pdbx_description
1 polymer ?
#
loop_
_entity_poly.entity_id
_entity_poly.type
_entity_poly.pdbx_seq_one_letter_code
_entity_poly.pdbx_strand_id
1 'polypeptide(L)'
;MHYLGFAMIAACLCMASPHLTHAQNNTNLVDPHQHQTLKKTLHYRIADIDPRFHLSQQQVLELTQQAAKIWEHETGQQNFIYDPEAEFSINLVFDERQQRSTDRVQSLQQLQQDQQQWKDQNQQLQQIKAEIQQTSALIAHKQAQLNSQFQQYNQDVQRFNQQRSSSKVLADQFAQRQAALQQQSLALQQEIQQHNQRTRQLNQDIQSLNQNNQQLVASANQFNQIFQPRLFHKGHFNGKHIMIYEFSSTNDLRLTLAHEFGHALGLAHTDDPSSLMYPIIQQQNLQKFALTDSDKDLVKAMY
;
A
#
# COMPACT_ATOMS: atom_id res chain seq x y z
N MET A 1 25.33 -5.25 -17.48
CA MET A 1 25.46 -3.79 -17.28
C MET A 1 25.08 -3.51 -15.83
N HIS A 2 26.05 -3.08 -15.02
CA HIS A 2 25.92 -2.92 -13.57
C HIS A 2 25.13 -1.65 -13.24
N TYR A 3 24.13 -1.76 -12.36
CA TYR A 3 23.38 -0.62 -11.81
C TYR A 3 24.08 -0.06 -10.57
N LEU A 4 24.18 1.27 -10.53
CA LEU A 4 24.76 2.08 -9.47
C LEU A 4 24.07 1.85 -8.12
N GLY A 5 24.89 1.79 -7.08
CA GLY A 5 24.49 1.67 -5.68
C GLY A 5 23.92 2.96 -5.08
N PHE A 6 23.08 2.73 -4.08
CA PHE A 6 22.33 3.67 -3.26
C PHE A 6 23.19 4.76 -2.59
N ALA A 7 22.66 5.98 -2.58
CA ALA A 7 23.16 7.07 -1.76
C ALA A 7 22.74 6.86 -0.29
N MET A 8 23.74 6.75 0.58
CA MET A 8 23.61 6.98 2.02
C MET A 8 23.57 8.49 2.28
N ILE A 9 22.60 8.98 3.06
CA ILE A 9 22.73 10.24 3.77
C ILE A 9 22.51 9.96 5.25
N ALA A 10 23.61 10.07 5.98
CA ALA A 10 23.70 9.98 7.42
C ALA A 10 23.22 11.27 8.10
N ALA A 11 22.85 11.10 9.35
CA ALA A 11 22.15 12.02 10.22
C ALA A 11 23.01 13.17 10.78
N CYS A 12 22.29 14.21 11.20
CA CYS A 12 22.49 15.08 12.37
C CYS A 12 23.85 15.73 12.64
N LEU A 13 23.87 17.07 12.62
CA LEU A 13 24.57 17.89 13.61
C LEU A 13 24.17 19.37 13.45
N CYS A 14 23.29 19.87 14.33
CA CYS A 14 23.25 21.29 14.67
C CYS A 14 22.98 21.42 16.18
N MET A 15 23.93 22.06 16.84
CA MET A 15 24.01 22.29 18.27
C MET A 15 22.95 23.31 18.70
N ALA A 16 22.22 22.99 19.77
CA ALA A 16 21.43 23.96 20.52
C ALA A 16 22.26 24.43 21.72
N SER A 17 22.43 25.75 21.86
CA SER A 17 22.80 26.39 23.13
C SER A 17 21.59 27.13 23.69
N PRO A 18 21.43 27.17 25.02
CA PRO A 18 20.19 27.59 25.66
C PRO A 18 20.18 29.10 25.91
N HIS A 19 19.07 29.77 25.61
CA HIS A 19 18.78 31.08 26.20
C HIS A 19 17.65 30.92 27.22
N LEU A 20 18.08 30.73 28.47
CA LEU A 20 17.30 30.97 29.68
C LEU A 20 16.92 32.45 29.73
N THR A 21 15.62 32.77 29.66
CA THR A 21 15.10 34.06 30.13
C THR A 21 14.28 33.82 31.37
N HIS A 22 14.67 34.55 32.43
CA HIS A 22 14.17 34.43 33.78
C HIS A 22 12.75 34.98 33.87
N ALA A 23 11.77 34.14 34.17
CA ALA A 23 10.49 34.60 34.70
C ALA A 23 10.69 34.96 36.17
N GLN A 24 10.39 36.22 36.51
CA GLN A 24 10.48 36.74 37.88
C GLN A 24 9.44 36.06 38.76
N ASN A 25 9.89 35.49 39.88
CA ASN A 25 9.05 35.03 40.97
C ASN A 25 8.27 36.21 41.56
N ASN A 26 6.95 36.15 41.45
CA ASN A 26 6.06 36.88 42.34
C ASN A 26 5.29 35.85 43.18
N THR A 27 5.79 35.61 44.39
CA THR A 27 5.07 34.87 45.44
C THR A 27 3.88 35.71 45.88
N ASN A 28 2.69 35.35 45.44
CA ASN A 28 1.45 35.76 46.08
C ASN A 28 0.77 34.55 46.70
N LEU A 29 0.23 34.80 47.89
CA LEU A 29 -0.25 33.84 48.85
C LEU A 29 -1.27 32.86 48.27
N VAL A 30 -1.14 31.61 48.71
CA VAL A 30 -2.12 30.54 48.56
C VAL A 30 -3.41 30.95 49.26
N ASP A 31 -4.44 31.25 48.49
CA ASP A 31 -5.82 31.12 48.90
C ASP A 31 -6.30 29.76 48.36
N PRO A 32 -6.80 28.82 49.19
CA PRO A 32 -7.36 27.57 48.70
C PRO A 32 -8.73 27.89 48.07
N HIS A 33 -8.72 28.51 46.89
CA HIS A 33 -9.89 28.59 46.06
C HIS A 33 -10.30 27.16 45.71
N GLN A 34 -11.47 26.77 46.24
CA GLN A 34 -12.23 25.64 45.75
C GLN A 34 -12.17 25.65 44.22
N HIS A 35 -11.54 24.63 43.62
CA HIS A 35 -11.67 24.34 42.20
C HIS A 35 -13.15 24.10 41.95
N GLN A 36 -13.88 25.17 41.64
CA GLN A 36 -15.21 25.08 41.12
C GLN A 36 -15.01 24.60 39.69
N THR A 37 -14.79 23.29 39.55
CA THR A 37 -14.73 22.59 38.26
C THR A 37 -15.88 23.13 37.43
N LEU A 38 -15.57 23.93 36.42
CA LEU A 38 -16.55 24.37 35.43
C LEU A 38 -17.07 23.08 34.79
N LYS A 39 -18.22 22.61 35.26
CA LYS A 39 -18.92 21.47 34.65
C LYS A 39 -19.43 21.94 33.31
N LYS A 40 -18.58 21.80 32.30
CA LYS A 40 -18.93 22.09 30.92
C LYS A 40 -19.70 20.90 30.39
N THR A 41 -21.02 20.98 30.50
CA THR A 41 -21.97 20.04 29.90
C THR A 41 -22.50 20.65 28.61
N LEU A 42 -22.31 19.96 27.50
CA LEU A 42 -22.79 20.33 26.18
C LEU A 42 -23.88 19.34 25.75
N HIS A 43 -25.09 19.86 25.56
CA HIS A 43 -26.15 19.11 24.92
C HIS A 43 -25.95 19.16 23.41
N TYR A 44 -26.08 18.04 22.72
CA TYR A 44 -25.91 17.98 21.27
C TYR A 44 -26.98 17.12 20.60
N ARG A 45 -27.32 17.49 19.36
CA ARG A 45 -28.11 16.64 18.45
C ARG A 45 -27.31 16.28 17.21
N ILE A 46 -27.80 15.27 16.51
CA ILE A 46 -27.32 14.90 15.17
C ILE A 46 -28.31 15.50 14.19
N ALA A 47 -27.82 16.38 13.32
CA ALA A 47 -28.60 16.94 12.22
C ALA A 47 -28.82 15.91 11.11
N ASP A 48 -29.48 16.32 10.03
CA ASP A 48 -29.68 15.46 8.87
C ASP A 48 -28.34 14.97 8.31
N ILE A 49 -28.26 13.66 8.08
CA ILE A 49 -27.08 13.01 7.52
C ILE A 49 -27.31 12.86 6.02
N ASP A 50 -26.34 13.32 5.23
CA ASP A 50 -26.42 13.12 3.78
C ASP A 50 -26.48 11.61 3.46
N PRO A 51 -27.51 11.13 2.74
CA PRO A 51 -27.71 9.70 2.50
C PRO A 51 -26.56 9.05 1.71
N ARG A 52 -25.74 9.83 1.01
CA ARG A 52 -24.55 9.34 0.29
C ARG A 52 -23.46 8.80 1.23
N PHE A 53 -23.50 9.13 2.52
CA PHE A 53 -22.63 8.50 3.52
C PHE A 53 -23.04 7.07 3.85
N HIS A 54 -24.27 6.65 3.49
CA HIS A 54 -24.82 5.34 3.86
C HIS A 54 -24.76 5.06 5.38
N LEU A 55 -24.91 6.12 6.19
CA LEU A 55 -24.96 6.06 7.65
C LEU A 55 -26.37 6.37 8.14
N SER A 56 -26.84 5.58 9.10
CA SER A 56 -28.05 5.89 9.87
C SER A 56 -27.74 6.87 11.00
N GLN A 57 -28.78 7.59 11.46
CA GLN A 57 -28.67 8.48 12.61
C GLN A 57 -28.22 7.73 13.88
N GLN A 58 -28.67 6.49 14.06
CA GLN A 58 -28.23 5.64 15.17
C GLN A 58 -26.73 5.34 15.10
N GLN A 59 -26.20 4.99 13.93
CA GLN A 59 -24.77 4.72 13.78
C GLN A 59 -23.93 5.97 14.09
N VAL A 60 -24.36 7.15 13.63
CA VAL A 60 -23.67 8.41 13.97
C VAL A 60 -23.74 8.68 15.46
N LEU A 61 -24.89 8.42 16.10
CA LEU A 61 -25.06 8.58 17.55
C LEU A 61 -24.14 7.67 18.35
N GLU A 62 -24.02 6.40 17.96
CA GLU A 62 -23.10 5.48 18.60
C GLU A 62 -21.65 5.96 18.48
N LEU A 63 -21.27 6.53 17.33
CA LEU A 63 -19.91 7.06 17.11
C LEU A 63 -19.65 8.34 17.91
N THR A 64 -20.62 9.26 18.00
CA THR A 64 -20.48 10.47 18.82
C THR A 64 -20.40 10.12 20.29
N GLN A 65 -21.19 9.16 20.77
CA GLN A 65 -21.10 8.68 22.15
C GLN A 65 -19.75 8.01 22.44
N GLN A 66 -19.22 7.21 21.51
CA GLN A 66 -17.88 6.63 21.67
C GLN A 66 -16.78 7.70 21.69
N ALA A 67 -16.88 8.70 20.82
CA ALA A 67 -15.95 9.82 20.75
C ALA A 67 -15.98 10.68 22.04
N ALA A 68 -17.17 10.97 22.55
CA ALA A 68 -17.37 11.73 23.79
C ALA A 68 -16.77 11.02 25.01
N LYS A 69 -16.97 9.70 25.13
CA LYS A 69 -16.51 8.89 26.29
C LYS A 69 -15.02 9.01 26.59
N ILE A 70 -14.20 9.25 25.57
CA ILE A 70 -12.75 9.39 25.75
C ILE A 70 -12.43 10.62 26.61
N TRP A 71 -13.14 11.73 26.38
CA TRP A 71 -13.01 12.93 27.19
C TRP A 71 -13.66 12.78 28.55
N GLU A 72 -14.85 12.17 28.63
CA GLU A 72 -15.56 11.96 29.90
C GLU A 72 -14.78 11.07 30.88
N HIS A 73 -14.03 10.10 30.34
CA HIS A 73 -13.12 9.28 31.13
C HIS A 73 -11.98 10.11 31.74
N GLU A 74 -11.42 11.06 30.98
CA GLU A 74 -10.30 11.89 31.45
C GLU A 74 -10.75 13.00 32.39
N THR A 75 -11.88 13.65 32.11
CA THR A 75 -12.43 14.72 32.96
C THR A 75 -13.13 14.18 34.20
N GLY A 76 -13.55 12.91 34.18
CA GLY A 76 -14.41 12.32 35.20
C GLY A 76 -15.83 12.91 35.23
N GLN A 77 -16.26 13.58 34.14
CA GLN A 77 -17.54 14.28 34.04
C GLN A 77 -18.32 13.82 32.82
N GLN A 78 -19.65 13.85 32.89
CA GLN A 78 -20.50 13.68 31.73
C GLN A 78 -20.55 15.02 30.96
N ASN A 79 -19.58 15.22 30.07
CA ASN A 79 -19.44 16.46 29.33
C ASN A 79 -20.39 16.56 28.14
N PHE A 80 -20.85 15.44 27.56
CA PHE A 80 -21.65 15.46 26.33
C PHE A 80 -22.95 14.67 26.50
N ILE A 81 -24.07 15.35 26.36
CA ILE A 81 -25.40 14.75 26.52
C ILE A 81 -26.12 14.81 25.18
N TYR A 82 -26.55 13.67 24.66
CA TYR A 82 -27.40 13.66 23.47
C TYR A 82 -28.79 14.16 23.85
N ASP A 83 -29.26 15.16 23.11
CA ASP A 83 -30.57 15.78 23.27
C ASP A 83 -31.06 16.17 21.87
N PRO A 84 -32.11 15.54 21.33
CA PRO A 84 -32.56 15.77 19.96
C PRO A 84 -33.01 17.21 19.70
N GLU A 85 -33.35 17.97 20.75
CA GLU A 85 -33.78 19.37 20.67
C GLU A 85 -32.64 20.37 20.93
N ALA A 86 -31.40 19.90 21.10
CA ALA A 86 -30.26 20.76 21.38
C ALA A 86 -29.98 21.76 20.25
N GLU A 87 -29.58 22.98 20.61
CA GLU A 87 -29.13 23.99 19.64
C GLU A 87 -27.82 23.55 18.95
N PHE A 88 -26.89 22.99 19.73
CA PHE A 88 -25.62 22.50 19.21
C PHE A 88 -25.81 21.24 18.37
N SER A 89 -25.33 21.25 17.13
CA SER A 89 -25.58 20.18 16.18
C SER A 89 -24.30 19.63 15.55
N ILE A 90 -24.32 18.33 15.28
CA ILE A 90 -23.30 17.63 14.52
C ILE A 90 -23.89 17.34 13.14
N ASN A 91 -23.22 17.85 12.09
CA ASN A 91 -23.67 17.80 10.71
C ASN A 91 -22.65 17.02 9.89
N LEU A 92 -23.10 16.04 9.11
CA LEU A 92 -22.27 15.31 8.17
C LEU A 92 -22.65 15.77 6.75
N VAL A 93 -21.74 16.48 6.10
CA VAL A 93 -21.99 17.10 4.79
C VAL A 93 -21.13 16.42 3.74
N PHE A 94 -21.77 15.76 2.79
CA PHE A 94 -21.07 15.13 1.67
C PHE A 94 -20.82 16.19 0.59
N ASP A 95 -19.57 16.64 0.49
CA ASP A 95 -19.14 17.56 -0.56
C ASP A 95 -17.93 17.03 -1.35
N GLU A 96 -17.30 17.91 -2.12
CA GLU A 96 -16.15 17.60 -2.96
C GLU A 96 -14.98 16.95 -2.18
N ARG A 97 -14.87 17.19 -0.86
CA ARG A 97 -13.83 16.59 -0.01
C ARG A 97 -14.08 15.11 0.20
N GLN A 98 -15.30 14.72 0.60
CA GLN A 98 -15.67 13.31 0.73
C GLN A 98 -15.62 12.60 -0.63
N GLN A 99 -16.09 13.24 -1.70
CA GLN A 99 -16.01 12.66 -3.05
C GLN A 99 -14.56 12.40 -3.44
N ARG A 100 -13.68 13.38 -3.26
CA ARG A 100 -12.25 13.23 -3.55
C ARG A 100 -11.60 12.13 -2.72
N SER A 101 -11.97 11.97 -1.44
CA SER A 101 -11.46 10.87 -0.60
C SER A 101 -11.90 9.51 -1.11
N THR A 102 -13.16 9.40 -1.54
CA THR A 102 -13.73 8.19 -2.14
C THR A 102 -12.99 7.83 -3.43
N ASP A 103 -12.80 8.80 -4.33
CA ASP A 103 -12.07 8.63 -5.58
C ASP A 103 -10.61 8.22 -5.34
N ARG A 104 -9.98 8.79 -4.30
CA ARG A 104 -8.61 8.44 -3.89
C ARG A 104 -8.51 6.98 -3.46
N VAL A 105 -9.43 6.51 -2.62
CA VAL A 105 -9.42 5.12 -2.14
C VAL A 105 -9.64 4.15 -3.31
N GLN A 106 -10.60 4.43 -4.18
CA GLN A 106 -10.87 3.60 -5.36
C GLN A 106 -9.67 3.57 -6.32
N SER A 107 -9.08 4.73 -6.61
CA SER A 107 -7.90 4.82 -7.49
C SER A 107 -6.70 4.08 -6.91
N LEU A 108 -6.49 4.15 -5.58
CA LEU A 108 -5.42 3.43 -4.90
C LEU A 108 -5.64 1.91 -4.97
N GLN A 109 -6.87 1.44 -4.79
CA GLN A 109 -7.21 0.02 -4.91
C GLN A 109 -6.93 -0.50 -6.32
N GLN A 110 -7.30 0.26 -7.36
CA GLN A 110 -6.99 -0.10 -8.74
C GLN A 110 -5.48 -0.22 -8.97
N LEU A 111 -4.70 0.77 -8.52
CA LEU A 111 -3.23 0.72 -8.63
C LEU A 111 -2.61 -0.48 -7.92
N GLN A 112 -3.16 -0.87 -6.76
CA GLN A 112 -2.71 -2.06 -6.04
C GLN A 112 -3.01 -3.35 -6.81
N GLN A 113 -4.19 -3.44 -7.44
CA GLN A 113 -4.56 -4.58 -8.28
C GLN A 113 -3.66 -4.67 -9.51
N ASP A 114 -3.45 -3.56 -10.22
CA ASP A 114 -2.57 -3.49 -11.40
C ASP A 114 -1.12 -3.87 -11.03
N GLN A 115 -0.62 -3.41 -9.88
CA GLN A 115 0.69 -3.79 -9.38
C GLN A 115 0.77 -5.28 -9.07
N GLN A 116 -0.26 -5.87 -8.47
CA GLN A 116 -0.29 -7.29 -8.16
C GLN A 116 -0.29 -8.13 -9.43
N GLN A 117 -1.14 -7.78 -10.40
CA GLN A 117 -1.17 -8.45 -11.69
C GLN A 117 0.19 -8.38 -12.40
N TRP A 118 0.86 -7.22 -12.38
CA TRP A 118 2.19 -7.09 -12.94
C TRP A 118 3.22 -8.01 -12.26
N LYS A 119 3.19 -8.11 -10.92
CA LYS A 119 4.08 -9.01 -10.17
C LYS A 119 3.86 -10.46 -10.56
N ASP A 120 2.61 -10.89 -10.68
CA ASP A 120 2.24 -12.26 -11.04
C ASP A 120 2.72 -12.61 -12.46
N GLN A 121 2.50 -11.70 -13.42
CA GLN A 121 2.99 -11.86 -14.79
C GLN A 121 4.52 -11.90 -14.87
N ASN A 122 5.20 -11.02 -14.12
CA ASN A 122 6.66 -11.02 -14.07
C ASN A 122 7.22 -12.34 -13.49
N GLN A 123 6.59 -12.87 -12.44
CA GLN A 123 6.98 -14.16 -11.85
C GLN A 123 6.81 -15.32 -12.85
N GLN A 124 5.69 -15.37 -13.57
CA GLN A 124 5.46 -16.36 -14.63
C GLN A 124 6.53 -16.27 -15.72
N LEU A 125 6.92 -15.04 -16.13
CA LEU A 125 7.95 -14.86 -17.14
C LEU A 125 9.34 -15.30 -16.69
N GLN A 126 9.67 -15.16 -15.40
CA GLN A 126 10.92 -15.72 -14.87
C GLN A 126 10.95 -17.25 -14.96
N GLN A 127 9.81 -17.91 -14.71
CA GLN A 127 9.70 -19.37 -14.85
C GLN A 127 9.88 -19.81 -16.31
N ILE A 128 9.17 -19.18 -17.25
CA ILE A 128 9.30 -19.47 -18.68
C ILE A 128 10.74 -19.24 -19.16
N LYS A 129 11.38 -18.16 -18.69
CA LYS A 129 12.79 -17.87 -19.01
C LYS A 129 13.72 -18.99 -18.54
N ALA A 130 13.52 -19.53 -17.34
CA ALA A 130 14.30 -20.65 -16.83
C ALA A 130 14.08 -21.93 -17.66
N GLU A 131 12.84 -22.22 -18.04
CA GLU A 131 12.51 -23.36 -18.90
C GLU A 131 13.15 -23.25 -20.28
N ILE A 132 13.19 -22.04 -20.86
CA ILE A 132 13.87 -21.80 -22.13
C ILE A 132 15.36 -22.08 -21.98
N GLN A 133 16.01 -21.60 -20.92
CA GLN A 133 17.43 -21.88 -20.68
C GLN A 133 17.72 -23.38 -20.54
N GLN A 134 16.89 -24.11 -19.80
CA GLN A 134 17.00 -25.56 -19.68
C GLN A 134 16.83 -26.26 -21.03
N THR A 135 15.83 -25.86 -21.80
CA THR A 135 15.57 -26.45 -23.13
C THR A 135 16.70 -26.16 -24.11
N SER A 136 17.29 -24.96 -24.07
CA SER A 136 18.46 -24.62 -24.89
C SER A 136 19.65 -25.54 -24.58
N ALA A 137 19.92 -25.81 -23.30
CA ALA A 137 20.98 -26.71 -22.89
C ALA A 137 20.72 -28.16 -23.35
N LEU A 138 19.47 -28.63 -23.24
CA LEU A 138 19.06 -29.96 -23.68
C LEU A 138 19.22 -30.13 -25.20
N ILE A 139 18.79 -29.15 -25.99
CA ILE A 139 18.95 -29.15 -27.44
C ILE A 139 20.43 -29.19 -27.81
N ALA A 140 21.27 -28.36 -27.18
CA ALA A 140 22.72 -28.35 -27.41
C ALA A 140 23.35 -29.72 -27.12
N HIS A 141 22.93 -30.38 -26.03
CA HIS A 141 23.38 -31.72 -25.70
C HIS A 141 22.96 -32.77 -26.75
N LYS A 142 21.69 -32.79 -27.15
CA LYS A 142 21.17 -33.70 -28.20
C LYS A 142 21.89 -33.50 -29.53
N GLN A 143 22.18 -32.24 -29.88
CA GLN A 143 22.89 -31.88 -31.10
C GLN A 143 24.34 -32.39 -31.08
N ALA A 144 25.05 -32.24 -29.96
CA ALA A 144 26.39 -32.79 -29.78
C ALA A 144 26.41 -34.33 -29.85
N GLN A 145 25.45 -34.99 -29.19
CA GLN A 145 25.30 -36.44 -29.22
C GLN A 145 25.04 -36.95 -30.65
N LEU A 146 24.08 -36.36 -31.36
CA LEU A 146 23.74 -36.77 -32.71
C LEU A 146 24.93 -36.57 -33.67
N ASN A 147 25.66 -35.46 -33.53
CA ASN A 147 26.89 -35.22 -34.30
C ASN A 147 27.95 -36.30 -34.05
N SER A 148 28.18 -36.69 -32.79
CA SER A 148 29.09 -37.79 -32.45
C SER A 148 28.64 -39.13 -33.05
N GLN A 149 27.34 -39.44 -33.00
CA GLN A 149 26.81 -40.67 -33.59
C GLN A 149 26.96 -40.72 -35.11
N PHE A 150 26.76 -39.60 -35.81
CA PHE A 150 27.02 -39.49 -37.25
C PHE A 150 28.50 -39.63 -37.59
N GLN A 151 29.40 -39.03 -36.81
CA GLN A 151 30.85 -39.18 -36.98
C GLN A 151 31.26 -40.66 -36.85
N GLN A 152 30.76 -41.35 -35.83
CA GLN A 152 31.04 -42.77 -35.64
C GLN A 152 30.46 -43.62 -36.79
N TYR A 153 29.22 -43.37 -37.19
CA TYR A 153 28.59 -44.06 -38.33
C TYR A 153 29.41 -43.91 -39.61
N ASN A 154 29.86 -42.69 -39.93
CA ASN A 154 30.66 -42.42 -41.12
C ASN A 154 32.01 -43.16 -41.08
N GLN A 155 32.67 -43.22 -39.92
CA GLN A 155 33.92 -43.97 -39.75
C GLN A 155 33.71 -45.48 -39.94
N ASP A 156 32.63 -46.04 -39.38
CA ASP A 156 32.33 -47.47 -39.49
C ASP A 156 32.02 -47.86 -40.95
N VAL A 157 31.22 -47.04 -41.65
CA VAL A 157 30.92 -47.23 -43.07
C VAL A 157 32.19 -47.13 -43.93
N GLN A 158 33.08 -46.18 -43.65
CA GLN A 158 34.36 -46.06 -44.35
C GLN A 158 35.23 -47.30 -44.19
N ARG A 159 35.35 -47.84 -42.96
CA ARG A 159 36.10 -49.08 -42.70
C ARG A 159 35.50 -50.27 -43.43
N PHE A 160 34.18 -50.41 -43.40
CA PHE A 160 33.47 -51.47 -44.12
C PHE A 160 33.74 -51.43 -45.63
N ASN A 161 33.67 -50.23 -46.23
CA ASN A 161 33.93 -50.02 -47.65
C ASN A 161 35.40 -50.31 -48.03
N GLN A 162 36.36 -49.90 -47.18
CA GLN A 162 37.79 -50.15 -47.41
C GLN A 162 38.14 -51.64 -47.35
N GLN A 163 37.48 -52.41 -46.48
CA GLN A 163 37.68 -53.85 -46.35
C GLN A 163 37.03 -54.66 -47.49
N ARG A 164 36.29 -54.03 -48.41
CA ARG A 164 35.52 -54.69 -49.49
C ARG A 164 34.63 -55.83 -48.97
N SER A 165 34.07 -55.67 -47.78
CA SER A 165 33.23 -56.69 -47.15
C SER A 165 31.94 -56.90 -47.95
N SER A 166 31.57 -58.15 -48.20
CA SER A 166 30.33 -58.55 -48.89
C SER A 166 29.22 -59.00 -47.93
N SER A 167 29.38 -58.74 -46.63
CA SER A 167 28.41 -59.18 -45.62
C SER A 167 27.09 -58.40 -45.73
N LYS A 168 26.04 -59.09 -46.18
CA LYS A 168 24.69 -58.55 -46.27
C LYS A 168 24.13 -58.10 -44.91
N VAL A 169 24.40 -58.87 -43.85
CA VAL A 169 23.92 -58.56 -42.49
C VAL A 169 24.48 -57.23 -41.99
N LEU A 170 25.76 -56.95 -42.24
CA LEU A 170 26.39 -55.69 -41.85
C LEU A 170 25.83 -54.51 -42.67
N ALA A 171 25.58 -54.71 -43.97
CA ALA A 171 24.96 -53.70 -44.81
C ALA A 171 23.54 -53.34 -44.33
N ASP A 172 22.73 -54.34 -43.96
CA ASP A 172 21.39 -54.13 -43.41
C ASP A 172 21.45 -53.38 -42.05
N GLN A 173 22.43 -53.69 -41.19
CA GLN A 173 22.65 -52.96 -39.94
C GLN A 173 23.01 -51.48 -40.17
N PHE A 174 23.86 -51.17 -41.17
CA PHE A 174 24.17 -49.79 -41.51
C PHE A 174 22.95 -49.02 -42.03
N ALA A 175 22.12 -49.66 -42.87
CA ALA A 175 20.89 -49.05 -43.36
C ALA A 175 19.91 -48.73 -42.21
N GLN A 176 19.74 -49.67 -41.26
CA GLN A 176 18.92 -49.44 -40.06
C GLN A 176 19.47 -48.30 -39.19
N ARG A 177 20.79 -48.27 -38.97
CA ARG A 177 21.43 -47.19 -38.20
C ARG A 177 21.28 -45.84 -38.88
N GLN A 178 21.41 -45.78 -40.21
CA GLN A 178 21.17 -44.55 -40.97
C GLN A 178 19.74 -44.04 -40.80
N ALA A 179 18.75 -44.92 -40.92
CA ALA A 179 17.35 -44.57 -40.74
C ALA A 179 17.08 -44.04 -39.31
N ALA A 180 17.65 -44.68 -38.29
CA ALA A 180 17.53 -44.23 -36.90
C ALA A 180 18.15 -42.83 -36.68
N LEU A 181 19.32 -42.55 -37.26
CA LEU A 181 19.96 -41.24 -37.18
C LEU A 181 19.15 -40.16 -37.89
N GLN A 182 18.56 -40.48 -39.05
CA GLN A 182 17.67 -39.56 -39.76
C GLN A 182 16.41 -39.24 -38.94
N GLN A 183 15.80 -40.25 -38.30
CA GLN A 183 14.64 -40.05 -37.43
C GLN A 183 14.98 -39.18 -36.22
N GLN A 184 16.13 -39.39 -35.58
CA GLN A 184 16.60 -38.54 -34.47
C GLN A 184 16.85 -37.10 -34.92
N SER A 185 17.42 -36.90 -36.12
CA SER A 185 17.62 -35.57 -36.69
C SER A 185 16.30 -34.84 -36.91
N LEU A 186 15.28 -35.53 -37.43
CA LEU A 186 13.95 -34.94 -37.64
C LEU A 186 13.29 -34.56 -36.30
N ALA A 187 13.37 -35.44 -35.30
CA ALA A 187 12.84 -35.15 -33.97
C ALA A 187 13.52 -33.93 -33.32
N LEU A 188 14.86 -33.85 -33.40
CA LEU A 188 15.60 -32.70 -32.90
C LEU A 188 15.23 -31.40 -33.65
N GLN A 189 15.01 -31.47 -34.96
CA GLN A 189 14.56 -30.32 -35.74
C GLN A 189 13.18 -29.81 -35.28
N GLN A 190 12.25 -30.72 -34.97
CA GLN A 190 10.94 -30.36 -34.42
C GLN A 190 11.07 -29.69 -33.04
N GLU A 191 11.91 -30.23 -32.16
CA GLU A 191 12.18 -29.63 -30.85
C GLU A 191 12.78 -28.21 -30.98
N ILE A 192 13.72 -28.00 -31.92
CA ILE A 192 14.29 -26.68 -32.20
C ILE A 192 13.22 -25.70 -32.70
N GLN A 193 12.30 -26.15 -33.55
CA GLN A 193 11.19 -25.31 -34.04
C GLN A 193 10.26 -24.88 -32.89
N GLN A 194 9.88 -25.81 -32.01
CA GLN A 194 9.06 -25.53 -30.83
C GLN A 194 9.78 -24.59 -29.86
N HIS A 195 11.07 -24.82 -29.60
CA HIS A 195 11.89 -23.94 -28.76
C HIS A 195 11.93 -22.51 -29.33
N ASN A 196 12.16 -22.37 -30.64
CA ASN A 196 12.17 -21.07 -31.31
C ASN A 196 10.80 -20.36 -31.24
N GLN A 197 9.70 -21.09 -31.33
CA GLN A 197 8.35 -20.54 -31.13
C GLN A 197 8.18 -20.01 -29.71
N ARG A 198 8.55 -20.80 -28.69
CA ARG A 198 8.45 -20.40 -27.28
C ARG A 198 9.34 -19.18 -26.96
N THR A 199 10.54 -19.10 -27.53
CA THR A 199 11.42 -17.94 -27.41
C THR A 199 10.82 -16.69 -28.03
N ARG A 200 10.16 -16.80 -29.19
CA ARG A 200 9.44 -15.66 -29.79
C ARG A 200 8.27 -15.20 -28.92
N GLN A 201 7.50 -16.14 -28.36
CA GLN A 201 6.41 -15.83 -27.43
C GLN A 201 6.93 -15.11 -26.18
N LEU A 202 7.98 -15.63 -25.55
CA LEU A 202 8.60 -14.99 -24.38
C LEU A 202 9.02 -13.54 -24.68
N ASN A 203 9.59 -13.28 -25.86
CA ASN A 203 9.98 -11.91 -26.23
C ASN A 203 8.77 -10.98 -26.39
N GLN A 204 7.65 -11.47 -26.92
CA GLN A 204 6.40 -10.70 -27.02
C GLN A 204 5.81 -10.43 -25.63
N ASP A 205 5.82 -11.44 -24.75
CA ASP A 205 5.30 -11.29 -23.39
C ASP A 205 6.16 -10.31 -22.57
N ILE A 206 7.48 -10.31 -22.74
CA ILE A 206 8.39 -9.32 -22.15
C ILE A 206 8.06 -7.90 -22.64
N GLN A 207 7.78 -7.74 -23.94
CA GLN A 207 7.38 -6.43 -24.49
C GLN A 207 6.06 -5.95 -23.88
N SER A 208 5.07 -6.84 -23.76
CA SER A 208 3.79 -6.52 -23.12
C SER A 208 3.96 -6.18 -21.64
N LEU A 209 4.75 -6.95 -20.88
CA LEU A 209 5.03 -6.66 -19.47
C LEU A 209 5.69 -5.28 -19.29
N ASN A 210 6.62 -4.92 -20.18
CA ASN A 210 7.26 -3.61 -20.15
C ASN A 210 6.28 -2.47 -20.46
N GLN A 211 5.37 -2.66 -21.41
CA GLN A 211 4.31 -1.69 -21.71
C GLN A 211 3.35 -1.53 -20.52
N ASN A 212 2.92 -2.63 -19.90
CA ASN A 212 2.09 -2.62 -18.71
C ASN A 212 2.79 -1.89 -17.55
N ASN A 213 4.11 -2.08 -17.39
CA ASN A 213 4.89 -1.35 -16.39
C ASN A 213 4.92 0.16 -16.66
N GLN A 214 5.07 0.58 -17.91
CA GLN A 214 5.03 2.00 -18.28
C GLN A 214 3.67 2.62 -17.98
N GLN A 215 2.59 1.89 -18.25
CA GLN A 215 1.22 2.31 -17.90
C GLN A 215 1.04 2.42 -16.39
N LEU A 216 1.48 1.42 -15.62
CA LEU A 216 1.42 1.44 -14.16
C LEU A 216 2.16 2.65 -13.57
N VAL A 217 3.35 2.95 -14.09
CA VAL A 217 4.13 4.14 -13.70
C VAL A 217 3.38 5.43 -14.05
N ALA A 218 2.78 5.51 -15.23
CA ALA A 218 1.98 6.68 -15.64
C ALA A 218 0.76 6.87 -14.73
N SER A 219 0.02 5.79 -14.45
CA SER A 219 -1.14 5.81 -13.54
C SER A 219 -0.75 6.22 -12.12
N ALA A 220 0.38 5.73 -11.61
CA ALA A 220 0.90 6.13 -10.30
C ALA A 220 1.29 7.61 -10.26
N ASN A 221 1.92 8.12 -11.32
CA ASN A 221 2.25 9.54 -11.43
C ASN A 221 0.99 10.42 -11.49
N GLN A 222 -0.01 10.02 -12.28
CA GLN A 222 -1.30 10.72 -12.34
C GLN A 222 -2.02 10.70 -10.99
N PHE A 223 -2.04 9.56 -10.30
CA PHE A 223 -2.57 9.45 -8.95
C PHE A 223 -1.90 10.43 -7.99
N ASN A 224 -0.57 10.48 -7.99
CA ASN A 224 0.18 11.42 -7.16
C ASN A 224 -0.16 12.88 -7.51
N GLN A 225 -0.31 13.22 -8.79
CA GLN A 225 -0.67 14.57 -9.23
C GLN A 225 -2.10 14.98 -8.80
N ILE A 226 -3.08 14.08 -8.91
CA ILE A 226 -4.47 14.36 -8.53
C ILE A 226 -4.61 14.41 -7.00
N PHE A 227 -3.99 13.44 -6.31
CA PHE A 227 -4.15 13.21 -4.87
C PHE A 227 -3.01 13.77 -4.03
N GLN A 228 -2.55 14.98 -4.37
CA GLN A 228 -1.58 15.71 -3.55
C GLN A 228 -2.08 15.86 -2.10
N PRO A 229 -1.18 15.71 -1.10
CA PRO A 229 -1.47 16.07 0.28
C PRO A 229 -1.90 17.53 0.35
N ARG A 230 -2.98 17.82 1.05
CA ARG A 230 -3.47 19.18 1.28
C ARG A 230 -3.89 19.31 2.73
N LEU A 231 -3.63 20.47 3.32
CA LEU A 231 -4.08 20.81 4.66
C LEU A 231 -5.57 21.14 4.58
N PHE A 232 -6.43 20.22 5.01
CA PHE A 232 -7.86 20.46 5.15
C PHE A 232 -8.35 19.87 6.46
N HIS A 233 -9.31 20.56 7.07
CA HIS A 233 -9.97 20.08 8.27
C HIS A 233 -11.09 19.12 7.88
N LYS A 234 -10.95 17.85 8.29
CA LYS A 234 -11.97 16.80 8.08
C LYS A 234 -13.24 17.08 8.86
N GLY A 235 -13.09 17.70 10.03
CA GLY A 235 -14.14 18.26 10.87
C GLY A 235 -13.91 19.75 11.10
N HIS A 236 -14.93 20.47 11.55
CA HIS A 236 -14.77 21.85 12.00
C HIS A 236 -15.83 22.20 13.04
N PHE A 237 -15.39 22.45 14.27
CA PHE A 237 -16.14 23.10 15.33
C PHE A 237 -16.07 24.63 15.21
N ASN A 238 -17.23 25.30 15.11
CA ASN A 238 -17.30 26.77 14.98
C ASN A 238 -17.91 27.49 16.21
N GLY A 239 -17.99 26.80 17.36
CA GLY A 239 -18.66 27.31 18.55
C GLY A 239 -20.13 26.90 18.68
N LYS A 240 -20.84 26.71 17.56
CA LYS A 240 -22.27 26.35 17.54
C LYS A 240 -22.55 24.96 16.99
N HIS A 241 -21.76 24.53 16.02
CA HIS A 241 -21.95 23.24 15.35
C HIS A 241 -20.60 22.58 15.10
N ILE A 242 -20.62 21.25 14.96
CA ILE A 242 -19.55 20.46 14.36
C ILE A 242 -19.99 20.11 12.94
N MET A 243 -19.13 20.42 11.97
CA MET A 243 -19.30 20.05 10.58
C MET A 243 -18.28 18.97 10.22
N ILE A 244 -18.73 17.80 9.77
CA ILE A 244 -17.87 16.73 9.27
C ILE A 244 -17.98 16.70 7.74
N TYR A 245 -16.84 16.78 7.07
CA TYR A 245 -16.74 16.88 5.61
C TYR A 245 -16.07 15.69 4.94
N GLU A 246 -15.18 14.99 5.64
CA GLU A 246 -14.43 13.89 5.06
C GLU A 246 -14.10 12.82 6.11
N PHE A 247 -14.31 11.55 5.77
CA PHE A 247 -13.71 10.43 6.46
C PHE A 247 -13.52 9.24 5.49
N SER A 248 -12.53 8.41 5.78
CA SER A 248 -12.15 7.23 4.99
C SER A 248 -12.57 5.90 5.62
N SER A 249 -13.03 5.92 6.88
CA SER A 249 -13.58 4.76 7.59
C SER A 249 -14.39 5.20 8.83
N THR A 250 -15.14 4.27 9.43
CA THR A 250 -15.84 4.49 10.71
C THR A 250 -14.90 4.91 11.84
N ASN A 251 -13.69 4.34 11.86
CA ASN A 251 -12.65 4.68 12.84
C ASN A 251 -12.10 6.09 12.65
N ASP A 252 -11.91 6.51 11.39
CA ASP A 252 -11.51 7.87 11.02
C ASP A 252 -12.59 8.89 11.45
N LEU A 253 -13.87 8.60 11.15
CA LEU A 253 -15.00 9.42 11.60
C LEU A 253 -15.04 9.57 13.12
N ARG A 254 -14.88 8.47 13.87
CA ARG A 254 -14.87 8.49 15.33
C ARG A 254 -13.71 9.33 15.89
N LEU A 255 -12.51 9.23 15.30
CA LEU A 255 -11.36 10.03 15.69
C LEU A 255 -11.61 11.52 15.42
N THR A 256 -12.12 11.87 14.23
CA THR A 256 -12.47 13.26 13.89
C THR A 256 -13.51 13.81 14.85
N LEU A 257 -14.59 13.07 15.14
CA LEU A 257 -15.59 13.49 16.13
C LEU A 257 -14.98 13.72 17.51
N ALA A 258 -14.04 12.86 17.95
CA ALA A 258 -13.38 13.03 19.24
C ALA A 258 -12.50 14.28 19.27
N HIS A 259 -11.77 14.57 18.20
CA HIS A 259 -11.00 15.80 18.05
C HIS A 259 -11.89 17.05 18.12
N GLU A 260 -12.99 17.08 17.37
CA GLU A 260 -13.92 18.21 17.38
C GLU A 260 -14.62 18.39 18.73
N PHE A 261 -14.87 17.30 19.47
CA PHE A 261 -15.33 17.38 20.85
C PHE A 261 -14.28 17.98 21.79
N GLY A 262 -12.99 17.73 21.59
CA GLY A 262 -11.93 18.41 22.32
C GLY A 262 -12.00 19.92 22.13
N HIS A 263 -12.19 20.40 20.89
CA HIS A 263 -12.45 21.81 20.63
C HIS A 263 -13.73 22.32 21.28
N ALA A 264 -14.80 21.52 21.28
CA ALA A 264 -16.05 21.87 21.96
C ALA A 264 -15.87 22.02 23.48
N LEU A 265 -14.93 21.28 24.10
CA LEU A 265 -14.50 21.48 25.48
C LEU A 265 -13.66 22.75 25.66
N GLY A 266 -13.03 23.25 24.61
CA GLY A 266 -12.17 24.43 24.61
C GLY A 266 -10.69 24.10 24.51
N LEU A 267 -10.35 22.85 24.17
CA LEU A 267 -8.98 22.41 23.98
C LEU A 267 -8.41 22.99 22.67
N ALA A 268 -7.21 23.55 22.75
CA ALA A 268 -6.44 23.97 21.59
C ALA A 268 -5.72 22.77 20.95
N HIS A 269 -5.09 22.99 19.81
CA HIS A 269 -4.22 21.98 19.22
C HIS A 269 -2.95 21.75 20.04
N THR A 270 -2.40 20.54 19.96
CA THR A 270 -1.06 20.20 20.45
C THR A 270 -0.06 20.12 19.31
N ASP A 271 1.24 20.19 19.63
CA ASP A 271 2.32 19.94 18.67
C ASP A 271 2.75 18.45 18.59
N ASP A 272 2.25 17.59 19.49
CA ASP A 272 2.53 16.15 19.50
C ASP A 272 1.82 15.42 18.34
N PRO A 273 2.54 14.82 17.36
CA PRO A 273 1.93 14.18 16.20
C PRO A 273 1.13 12.90 16.50
N SER A 274 1.22 12.39 17.73
CA SER A 274 0.46 11.22 18.21
C SER A 274 -0.80 11.60 19.00
N SER A 275 -0.91 12.86 19.42
CA SER A 275 -2.03 13.41 20.18
C SER A 275 -3.34 13.41 19.39
N LEU A 276 -4.45 13.21 20.09
CA LEU A 276 -5.78 13.33 19.50
C LEU A 276 -6.04 14.77 19.04
N MET A 277 -5.54 15.77 19.78
CA MET A 277 -5.65 17.20 19.45
C MET A 277 -4.56 17.71 18.48
N TYR A 278 -3.80 16.83 17.82
CA TYR A 278 -2.90 17.25 16.75
C TYR A 278 -3.68 17.64 15.48
N PRO A 279 -3.37 18.76 14.81
CA PRO A 279 -4.18 19.31 13.71
C PRO A 279 -4.17 18.47 12.41
N ILE A 280 -3.30 17.46 12.32
CA ILE A 280 -3.13 16.63 11.12
C ILE A 280 -3.19 15.16 11.51
N ILE A 281 -4.08 14.36 10.92
CA ILE A 281 -4.03 12.91 11.14
C ILE A 281 -2.74 12.36 10.55
N GLN A 282 -1.86 11.85 11.42
CA GLN A 282 -0.53 11.38 11.07
C GLN A 282 -0.18 10.07 11.79
N GLN A 283 0.11 10.12 13.10
CA GLN A 283 0.59 8.97 13.88
C GLN A 283 -0.47 8.40 14.82
N GLN A 284 -1.70 8.93 14.81
CA GLN A 284 -2.79 8.45 15.66
C GLN A 284 -3.23 7.04 15.25
N ASN A 285 -3.49 6.19 16.25
CA ASN A 285 -4.04 4.86 16.02
C ASN A 285 -5.55 4.92 15.80
N LEU A 286 -6.00 4.93 14.55
CA LEU A 286 -7.43 5.03 14.21
C LEU A 286 -8.30 3.94 14.87
N GLN A 287 -7.78 2.72 15.07
CA GLN A 287 -8.58 1.61 15.61
C GLN A 287 -8.72 1.67 17.14
N LYS A 288 -7.64 2.05 17.84
CA LYS A 288 -7.54 2.08 19.31
C LYS A 288 -6.82 3.36 19.75
N PHE A 289 -7.39 4.51 19.43
CA PHE A 289 -6.83 5.77 19.90
C PHE A 289 -7.16 5.96 21.38
N ALA A 290 -6.20 6.55 22.10
CA ALA A 290 -6.29 6.93 23.49
C ALA A 290 -5.66 8.31 23.63
N LEU A 291 -6.04 9.05 24.66
CA LEU A 291 -5.43 10.36 24.94
C LEU A 291 -3.95 10.18 25.25
N THR A 292 -3.10 10.96 24.57
CA THR A 292 -1.68 11.05 24.92
C THR A 292 -1.51 11.93 26.15
N ASP A 293 -0.31 11.94 26.74
CA ASP A 293 -0.06 12.80 27.89
C ASP A 293 -0.22 14.29 27.53
N SER A 294 0.06 14.67 26.28
CA SER A 294 -0.21 16.02 25.77
C SER A 294 -1.70 16.36 25.75
N ASP A 295 -2.57 15.42 25.34
CA ASP A 295 -4.03 15.63 25.41
C ASP A 295 -4.49 15.82 26.88
N LYS A 296 -3.99 14.98 27.79
CA LYS A 296 -4.35 15.03 29.21
C LYS A 296 -3.87 16.31 29.88
N ASP A 297 -2.69 16.80 29.51
CA ASP A 297 -2.17 18.06 30.03
C ASP A 297 -3.01 19.25 29.59
N LEU A 298 -3.59 19.23 28.38
CA LEU A 298 -4.59 20.24 27.98
C LEU A 298 -5.84 20.18 28.86
N VAL A 299 -6.34 18.97 29.17
CA VAL A 299 -7.52 18.80 30.04
C VAL A 299 -7.22 19.30 31.45
N LYS A 300 -6.06 18.96 32.03
CA LYS A 300 -5.64 19.46 33.35
C LYS A 300 -5.54 20.98 33.38
N ALA A 301 -5.06 21.61 32.30
CA ALA A 301 -4.94 23.06 32.23
C ALA A 301 -6.29 23.80 32.23
N MET A 302 -7.41 23.11 32.02
CA MET A 302 -8.76 23.68 32.10
C MET A 302 -9.31 23.81 33.53
N TYR A 303 -8.72 23.09 34.50
CA TYR A 303 -9.25 22.95 35.85
C TYR A 303 -8.28 23.47 36.91
#